data_AF-A0A950P3N1-F1
#
_entry.id   AF-A0A950P3N1-F1
#
_cell.length_a   1.000
_cell.length_b   1.000
_cell.length_c   1.000
_cell.angle_alpha   90.00
_cell.angle_beta   90.00
_cell.angle_gamma   90.00
#
_symmetry.space_group_name_H-M   'P 1'
#
loop_
_entity.id
_entity.type
_entity.pdbx_description
1 polymer ?
#
loop_
_entity_poly.entity_id
_entity_poly.type
_entity_poly.pdbx_seq_one_letter_code
_entity_poly.pdbx_strand_id
1 'polypeptide(L)'
;MDSEEQRSALRAAVYRGDGAAVVDLLGGVGADDDALQLAGDGVIAAVVQRVDGAAELARDLVVGLRQRGWDGDDELAEQLEARLGSGPAAMLRALPVDLEELAGVLEGDPLSVGGRIDIRTGEVWPQAAIDMPWSPGRKTRTPVMIPSGGWRSTARAHARA
;
A
#
# COMPACT_ATOMS: atom_id res chain seq x y z
N MET A 1 -22.90 5.86 20.45
CA MET A 1 -21.45 5.60 20.45
C MET A 1 -20.78 6.93 20.19
N ASP A 2 -19.81 7.31 21.01
CA ASP A 2 -19.04 8.55 20.78
C ASP A 2 -18.11 8.40 19.57
N SER A 3 -17.65 9.49 18.95
CA SER A 3 -16.90 9.45 17.68
C SER A 3 -15.58 8.68 17.77
N GLU A 4 -14.87 8.74 18.89
CA GLU A 4 -13.64 7.95 19.10
C GLU A 4 -13.92 6.46 19.22
N GLU A 5 -15.00 6.10 19.92
CA GLU A 5 -15.44 4.71 20.07
C GLU A 5 -15.88 4.13 18.73
N GLN A 6 -16.56 4.92 17.89
CA GLN A 6 -16.89 4.57 16.51
C GLN A 6 -15.64 4.33 15.66
N ARG A 7 -14.66 5.23 15.71
CA ARG A 7 -13.42 5.09 14.93
C ARG A 7 -12.61 3.88 15.37
N SER A 8 -12.57 3.60 16.67
CA SER A 8 -11.92 2.41 17.22
C SER A 8 -12.61 1.13 16.75
N ALA A 9 -13.94 1.08 16.81
CA ALA A 9 -14.73 -0.06 16.32
C ALA A 9 -14.51 -0.30 14.82
N LEU A 10 -14.50 0.78 14.01
CA LEU A 10 -14.23 0.71 12.58
C LEU A 10 -12.82 0.17 12.29
N ARG A 11 -11.78 0.71 12.95
CA ARG A 11 -10.41 0.19 12.84
C ARG A 11 -10.34 -1.30 13.13
N ALA A 12 -11.02 -1.73 14.19
CA ALA A 12 -11.01 -3.12 14.60
C ALA A 12 -11.72 -4.03 13.55
N ALA A 13 -12.81 -3.57 12.95
CA ALA A 13 -13.51 -4.29 11.89
C ALA A 13 -12.66 -4.38 10.61
N VAL A 14 -12.04 -3.27 10.18
CA VAL A 14 -11.11 -3.22 9.04
C VAL A 14 -9.94 -4.16 9.25
N TYR A 15 -9.30 -4.12 10.43
CA TYR A 15 -8.17 -5.00 10.75
C TYR A 15 -8.51 -6.50 10.64
N ARG A 16 -9.73 -6.89 11.02
CA ARG A 16 -10.20 -8.27 10.90
C ARG A 16 -10.70 -8.64 9.51
N GLY A 17 -10.85 -7.67 8.61
CA GLY A 17 -11.53 -7.84 7.33
C GLY A 17 -13.01 -8.21 7.49
N ASP A 18 -13.67 -7.75 8.56
CA ASP A 18 -15.07 -8.07 8.85
C ASP A 18 -15.99 -7.12 8.06
N GLY A 19 -16.33 -7.52 6.82
CA GLY A 19 -17.09 -6.68 5.90
C GLY A 19 -18.51 -6.38 6.37
N ALA A 20 -19.14 -7.32 7.08
CA ALA A 20 -20.48 -7.13 7.64
C ALA A 20 -20.47 -6.07 8.73
N ALA A 21 -19.54 -6.16 9.68
CA ALA A 21 -19.39 -5.16 10.72
C ALA A 21 -19.06 -3.77 10.14
N VAL A 22 -18.26 -3.69 9.07
CA VAL A 22 -17.96 -2.42 8.38
C VAL A 22 -19.24 -1.80 7.79
N VAL A 23 -20.05 -2.59 7.07
CA VAL A 23 -21.30 -2.09 6.49
C VAL A 23 -22.27 -1.63 7.58
N ASP A 24 -22.43 -2.41 8.66
CA ASP A 24 -23.32 -2.05 9.78
C ASP A 24 -22.88 -0.76 10.48
N LEU A 25 -21.58 -0.58 10.70
CA LEU A 25 -21.02 0.62 11.34
C LEU A 25 -21.19 1.87 10.48
N LEU A 26 -21.06 1.74 9.17
CA LEU A 26 -21.12 2.87 8.24
C LEU A 26 -22.55 3.22 7.80
N GLY A 27 -23.42 2.22 7.64
CA GLY A 27 -24.80 2.41 7.20
C GLY A 27 -25.71 3.15 8.19
N GLY A 28 -25.30 3.26 9.47
CA GLY A 28 -26.09 3.92 10.50
C GLY A 28 -25.89 5.44 10.63
N VAL A 29 -24.76 5.99 10.17
CA VAL A 29 -24.35 7.38 10.46
C VAL A 29 -23.67 8.08 9.27
N GLY A 30 -23.21 7.31 8.27
CA GLY A 30 -22.25 7.81 7.28
C GLY A 30 -20.84 7.88 7.86
N ALA A 31 -19.82 7.72 7.01
CA ALA A 31 -18.46 8.04 7.41
C ALA A 31 -18.32 9.57 7.50
N ASP A 32 -17.80 10.06 8.62
CA ASP A 32 -17.22 11.40 8.67
C ASP A 32 -16.07 11.49 7.66
N ASP A 33 -15.76 12.68 7.16
CA ASP A 33 -14.72 12.91 6.15
C ASP A 33 -13.40 12.26 6.60
N ASP A 34 -13.03 12.43 7.87
CA ASP A 34 -11.82 11.85 8.48
C ASP A 34 -11.79 10.31 8.47
N ALA A 35 -12.94 9.65 8.34
CA ALA A 35 -13.05 8.19 8.34
C ALA A 35 -13.04 7.57 6.94
N LEU A 36 -13.17 8.35 5.85
CA LEU A 36 -13.31 7.82 4.49
C LEU A 36 -12.12 6.94 4.06
N GLN A 37 -10.89 7.43 4.26
CA GLN A 37 -9.66 6.67 3.98
C GLN A 37 -9.51 5.44 4.88
N LEU A 38 -9.84 5.58 6.17
CA LEU A 38 -9.81 4.47 7.12
C LEU A 38 -10.79 3.35 6.72
N ALA A 39 -11.97 3.72 6.21
CA ALA A 39 -13.01 2.77 5.82
C ALA A 39 -12.65 1.98 4.55
N GLY A 40 -11.75 2.49 3.71
CA GLY A 40 -11.44 1.98 2.37
C GLY A 40 -11.22 0.47 2.31
N ASP A 41 -10.25 -0.04 3.07
CA ASP A 41 -9.92 -1.48 3.11
C ASP A 41 -11.09 -2.34 3.59
N GLY A 42 -11.86 -1.83 4.56
CA GLY A 42 -13.04 -2.51 5.07
C GLY A 42 -14.17 -2.61 4.03
N VAL A 43 -14.42 -1.52 3.29
CA VAL A 43 -15.43 -1.49 2.23
C VAL A 43 -15.00 -2.36 1.05
N ILE A 44 -13.71 -2.34 0.67
CA ILE A 44 -13.15 -3.26 -0.32
C ILE A 44 -13.37 -4.72 0.10
N ALA A 45 -13.10 -5.06 1.37
CA ALA A 45 -13.34 -6.39 1.90
C ALA A 45 -14.82 -6.78 1.84
N ALA A 46 -15.73 -5.87 2.22
CA ALA A 46 -17.17 -6.08 2.16
C ALA A 46 -17.68 -6.34 0.73
N VAL A 47 -17.18 -5.58 -0.26
CA VAL A 47 -17.51 -5.79 -1.68
C VAL A 47 -17.02 -7.17 -2.17
N VAL A 48 -15.80 -7.56 -1.82
CA VAL A 48 -15.25 -8.89 -2.17
C VAL A 48 -16.05 -10.02 -1.53
N GLN A 49 -16.48 -9.83 -0.28
CA GLN A 49 -17.29 -10.78 0.47
C GLN A 49 -18.75 -10.81 0.01
N ARG A 50 -19.17 -9.86 -0.85
CA ARG A 50 -20.55 -9.67 -1.31
C ARG A 50 -21.54 -9.48 -0.17
N VAL A 51 -21.14 -8.68 0.82
CA VAL A 51 -22.03 -8.26 1.90
C VAL A 51 -23.16 -7.39 1.32
N ASP A 52 -24.39 -7.62 1.78
CA ASP A 52 -25.54 -6.82 1.38
C ASP A 52 -25.32 -5.34 1.70
N GLY A 53 -25.66 -4.44 0.77
CA GLY A 53 -25.43 -3.00 0.91
C GLY A 53 -23.99 -2.52 0.64
N ALA A 54 -22.99 -3.42 0.60
CA ALA A 54 -21.59 -3.02 0.41
C ALA A 54 -21.33 -2.28 -0.91
N ALA A 55 -22.01 -2.66 -2.00
CA ALA A 55 -21.84 -2.02 -3.29
C ALA A 55 -22.40 -0.59 -3.34
N GLU A 56 -23.49 -0.33 -2.62
CA GLU A 56 -24.06 1.02 -2.48
C GLU A 56 -23.14 1.89 -1.64
N LEU A 57 -22.73 1.38 -0.47
CA LEU A 57 -21.77 2.05 0.41
C LEU A 57 -20.46 2.39 -0.30
N ALA A 58 -19.93 1.50 -1.14
CA ALA A 58 -18.73 1.76 -1.92
C ALA A 58 -18.91 2.93 -2.91
N ARG A 59 -20.09 3.07 -3.54
CA ARG A 59 -20.37 4.19 -4.45
C ARG A 59 -20.46 5.51 -3.70
N ASP A 60 -21.11 5.51 -2.55
CA ASP A 60 -21.21 6.70 -1.70
C ASP A 60 -19.82 7.13 -1.20
N LEU A 61 -18.99 6.16 -0.83
CA LEU A 61 -17.61 6.40 -0.43
C LEU A 61 -16.79 7.03 -1.58
N VAL A 62 -16.92 6.53 -2.82
CA VAL A 62 -16.28 7.13 -4.01
C VAL A 62 -16.70 8.59 -4.20
N VAL A 63 -17.99 8.90 -4.04
CA VAL A 63 -18.48 10.28 -4.14
C VAL A 63 -17.86 11.16 -3.05
N GLY A 64 -17.84 10.70 -1.81
CA GLY A 64 -17.25 11.43 -0.68
C GLY A 64 -15.75 11.69 -0.87
N LEU A 65 -14.99 10.66 -1.24
CA LEU A 65 -13.55 10.77 -1.52
C LEU A 65 -13.25 11.80 -2.60
N ARG A 66 -13.95 11.74 -3.75
CA ARG A 66 -13.74 12.68 -4.86
C ARG A 66 -14.16 14.11 -4.52
N GLN A 67 -15.18 14.29 -3.68
CA GLN A 67 -15.61 15.63 -3.22
C GLN A 67 -14.59 16.24 -2.27
N ARG A 68 -13.97 15.42 -1.40
CA ARG A 68 -12.98 15.86 -0.44
C ARG A 68 -11.61 16.13 -1.07
N GLY A 69 -11.16 15.26 -1.98
CA GLY A 69 -9.97 15.46 -2.82
C GLY A 69 -8.65 15.53 -2.06
N TRP A 70 -8.47 14.73 -1.01
CA TRP A 70 -7.18 14.61 -0.31
C TRP A 70 -6.23 13.68 -1.05
N ASP A 71 -4.93 13.78 -0.72
CA ASP A 71 -3.93 12.84 -1.21
C ASP A 71 -4.33 11.40 -0.88
N GLY A 72 -4.37 10.55 -1.91
CA GLY A 72 -4.81 9.15 -1.82
C GLY A 72 -6.31 8.92 -2.08
N ASP A 73 -7.14 9.96 -2.14
CA ASP A 73 -8.61 9.79 -2.30
C ASP A 73 -8.96 9.32 -3.72
N ASP A 74 -8.28 9.85 -4.74
CA ASP A 74 -8.46 9.41 -6.13
C ASP A 74 -8.02 7.96 -6.30
N GLU A 75 -6.88 7.56 -5.74
CA GLU A 75 -6.38 6.19 -5.79
C GLU A 75 -7.31 5.21 -5.08
N LEU A 76 -7.88 5.60 -3.94
CA LEU A 76 -8.85 4.76 -3.23
C LEU A 76 -10.17 4.67 -3.99
N ALA A 77 -10.65 5.78 -4.56
CA ALA A 77 -11.86 5.81 -5.40
C ALA A 77 -11.72 4.91 -6.63
N GLU A 78 -10.60 4.98 -7.35
CA GLU A 78 -10.31 4.11 -8.50
C GLU A 78 -10.28 2.63 -8.10
N GLN A 79 -9.70 2.29 -6.94
CA GLN A 79 -9.69 0.92 -6.44
C GLN A 79 -11.11 0.40 -6.16
N LEU A 80 -11.98 1.22 -5.56
CA LEU A 80 -13.37 0.86 -5.31
C LEU A 80 -14.16 0.69 -6.61
N GLU A 81 -14.03 1.61 -7.55
CA GLU A 81 -14.65 1.52 -8.89
C GLU A 81 -14.20 0.25 -9.64
N ALA A 82 -12.93 -0.11 -9.54
CA ALA A 82 -12.40 -1.34 -10.09
C ALA A 82 -13.05 -2.60 -9.48
N ARG A 83 -13.27 -2.61 -8.15
CA ARG A 83 -13.96 -3.73 -7.46
C ARG A 83 -15.45 -3.81 -7.79
N LEU A 84 -16.07 -2.67 -8.07
CA LEU A 84 -17.45 -2.58 -8.55
C LEU A 84 -17.59 -2.93 -10.05
N GLY A 85 -16.48 -3.03 -10.78
CA GLY A 85 -16.47 -3.28 -12.22
C GLY A 85 -16.83 -2.06 -13.07
N SER A 86 -16.87 -0.87 -12.47
CA SER A 86 -17.11 0.40 -13.17
C SER A 86 -15.82 1.11 -13.59
N GLY A 87 -14.68 0.71 -13.02
CA GLY A 87 -13.35 1.23 -13.34
C GLY A 87 -12.39 0.14 -13.85
N PRO A 88 -11.23 0.54 -14.41
CA PRO A 88 -10.22 -0.41 -14.83
C PRO A 88 -9.64 -1.16 -13.63
N ALA A 89 -9.44 -2.47 -13.76
CA ALA A 89 -8.74 -3.25 -12.73
C ALA A 89 -7.29 -2.78 -12.63
N ALA A 90 -6.88 -2.31 -11.44
CA ALA A 90 -5.49 -1.95 -11.19
C ALA A 90 -4.59 -3.17 -11.37
N MET A 91 -3.65 -3.11 -12.32
CA MET A 91 -2.68 -4.19 -12.58
C MET A 91 -1.49 -4.11 -11.61
N LEU A 92 -1.78 -3.96 -10.32
CA LEU A 92 -0.76 -3.93 -9.27
C LEU A 92 -0.34 -5.35 -8.90
N ARG A 93 0.96 -5.52 -8.65
CA ARG A 93 1.52 -6.77 -8.13
C ARG A 93 2.11 -6.52 -6.76
N ALA A 94 1.70 -7.32 -5.78
CA ALA A 94 2.31 -7.33 -4.46
C ALA A 94 3.82 -7.59 -4.57
N LEU A 95 4.60 -6.76 -3.88
CA LEU A 95 6.05 -6.87 -3.84
C LEU A 95 6.48 -7.25 -2.42
N PRO A 96 7.29 -8.30 -2.21
CA PRO A 96 7.69 -8.75 -0.89
C PRO A 96 8.82 -7.86 -0.37
N VAL A 97 8.50 -6.62 -0.04
CA VAL A 97 9.45 -5.65 0.52
C VAL A 97 9.66 -5.97 1.99
N ASP A 98 10.92 -5.98 2.42
CA ASP A 98 11.26 -6.04 3.85
C ASP A 98 10.99 -4.66 4.47
N LEU A 99 9.97 -4.58 5.32
CA LEU A 99 9.53 -3.31 5.92
C LEU A 99 10.54 -2.76 6.93
N GLU A 100 11.34 -3.63 7.58
CA GLU A 100 12.39 -3.19 8.50
C GLU A 100 13.53 -2.53 7.70
N GLU A 101 13.91 -3.14 6.57
CA GLU A 101 14.92 -2.55 5.67
C GLU A 101 14.40 -1.24 5.04
N LEU A 102 13.14 -1.20 4.62
CA LEU A 102 12.52 0.01 4.09
C LEU A 102 12.47 1.13 5.13
N ALA A 103 12.02 0.82 6.35
CA ALA A 103 11.98 1.78 7.45
C ALA A 103 13.37 2.32 7.76
N GLY A 104 14.39 1.46 7.84
CA GLY A 104 15.78 1.89 8.08
C GLY A 104 16.31 2.84 7.01
N VAL A 105 15.87 2.73 5.75
CA VAL A 105 16.22 3.68 4.68
C VAL A 105 15.44 4.99 4.79
N LEU A 106 14.14 4.93 5.14
CA LEU A 106 13.29 6.11 5.28
C LEU A 106 13.65 6.95 6.52
N GLU A 107 14.02 6.30 7.62
CA GLU A 107 14.40 6.92 8.89
C GLU A 107 15.89 7.27 8.98
N GLY A 108 16.68 6.82 8.00
CA GLY A 108 18.13 6.98 7.95
C GLY A 108 18.60 8.44 7.87
N ASP A 109 19.89 8.62 7.58
CA ASP A 109 20.51 9.94 7.49
C ASP A 109 19.71 10.90 6.58
N PRO A 110 19.21 12.06 7.09
CA PRO A 110 18.49 13.05 6.31
C PRO A 110 19.28 13.64 5.13
N LEU A 111 20.61 13.49 5.11
CA LEU A 111 21.45 13.87 3.96
C LEU A 111 21.55 12.78 2.89
N SER A 112 21.12 11.56 3.22
CA SER A 112 21.11 10.36 2.38
C SER A 112 19.67 9.95 2.02
N VAL A 113 18.74 10.91 1.96
CA VAL A 113 17.32 10.67 1.67
C VAL A 113 17.14 10.07 0.28
N GLY A 114 16.30 9.04 0.21
CA GLY A 114 15.92 8.37 -1.03
C GLY A 114 16.45 6.96 -1.14
N GLY A 115 16.35 6.40 -2.34
CA GLY A 115 16.67 5.01 -2.61
C GLY A 115 15.82 4.45 -3.74
N ARG A 116 15.92 3.14 -3.97
CA ARG A 116 15.12 2.42 -4.97
C ARG A 116 14.65 1.09 -4.41
N ILE A 117 13.46 0.67 -4.82
CA ILE A 117 12.99 -0.69 -4.61
C ILE A 117 13.11 -1.43 -5.94
N ASP A 118 13.76 -2.60 -5.93
CA ASP A 118 13.75 -3.47 -7.11
C ASP A 118 12.34 -4.06 -7.28
N ILE A 119 11.63 -3.56 -8.29
CA ILE A 119 10.27 -3.99 -8.59
C ILE A 119 10.15 -5.49 -8.85
N ARG A 120 11.23 -6.23 -9.15
CA ARG A 120 11.17 -7.68 -9.37
C ARG A 120 11.27 -8.48 -8.07
N THR A 121 12.08 -8.00 -7.13
CA THR A 121 12.49 -8.78 -5.94
C THR A 121 11.96 -8.22 -4.63
N GLY A 122 11.66 -6.93 -4.57
CA GLY A 122 11.33 -6.22 -3.32
C GLY A 122 12.55 -5.75 -2.54
N GLU A 123 13.77 -5.97 -3.03
CA GLU A 123 14.98 -5.52 -2.34
C GLU A 123 15.02 -3.98 -2.27
N VAL A 124 15.26 -3.45 -1.07
CA VAL A 124 15.39 -2.02 -0.81
C VAL A 124 16.85 -1.62 -0.96
N TRP A 125 17.09 -0.57 -1.74
CA TRP A 125 18.43 -0.04 -2.00
C TRP A 125 18.53 1.39 -1.47
N PRO A 126 19.38 1.65 -0.45
CA PRO A 126 19.62 3.01 0.01
C PRO A 126 20.34 3.85 -1.05
N GLN A 127 20.08 5.15 -1.07
CA GLN A 127 20.67 6.08 -2.03
C GLN A 127 22.21 6.02 -2.03
N ALA A 128 22.83 5.90 -0.86
CA ALA A 128 24.29 5.77 -0.71
C ALA A 128 24.90 4.55 -1.43
N ALA A 129 24.15 3.44 -1.55
CA ALA A 129 24.63 2.26 -2.28
C ALA A 129 24.60 2.46 -3.81
N ILE A 130 23.72 3.35 -4.28
CA ILE A 130 23.57 3.70 -5.71
C ILE A 130 24.65 4.70 -6.12
N ASP A 131 24.90 5.70 -5.26
CA ASP A 131 25.84 6.79 -5.55
C ASP A 131 27.30 6.38 -5.36
N MET A 132 27.56 5.25 -4.69
CA MET A 132 28.93 4.78 -4.47
C MET A 132 29.60 4.39 -5.81
N PRO A 133 30.69 5.05 -6.22
CA PRO A 133 31.42 4.67 -7.41
C PRO A 133 31.98 3.25 -7.25
N TRP A 134 31.79 2.42 -8.27
CA TRP A 134 32.31 1.06 -8.28
C TRP A 134 33.82 1.07 -8.04
N SER A 135 34.26 0.30 -7.04
CA SER A 135 35.67 0.10 -6.72
C SER A 135 36.02 -1.39 -6.80
N PRO A 136 36.96 -1.81 -7.67
CA PRO A 136 37.40 -3.20 -7.72
C PRO A 136 38.16 -3.55 -6.42
N GLY A 137 37.69 -4.58 -5.70
CA GLY A 137 38.38 -5.13 -4.52
C GLY A 137 37.61 -5.13 -3.20
N ARG A 138 36.45 -4.44 -3.11
CA ARG A 138 35.57 -4.52 -1.93
C ARG A 138 34.54 -5.65 -2.08
N LYS A 139 34.44 -6.51 -1.05
CA LYS A 139 33.35 -7.49 -0.89
C LYS A 139 32.07 -6.81 -0.37
N THR A 140 31.64 -5.73 -1.02
CA THR A 140 30.38 -5.06 -0.71
C THR A 140 29.30 -5.51 -1.69
N ARG A 141 28.02 -5.44 -1.29
CA ARG A 141 26.86 -5.63 -2.18
C ARG A 141 26.92 -4.58 -3.29
N THR A 142 27.60 -4.88 -4.37
CA THR A 142 27.75 -3.95 -5.50
C THR A 142 26.52 -4.06 -6.38
N PRO A 143 25.79 -2.96 -6.63
CA PRO A 143 24.70 -2.97 -7.59
C PRO A 143 25.28 -3.19 -8.99
N VAL A 144 24.84 -4.26 -9.66
CA VAL A 144 25.12 -4.48 -11.08
C VAL A 144 23.81 -4.32 -11.84
N MET A 145 23.80 -3.36 -12.77
CA MET A 145 22.74 -3.25 -13.76
C MET A 145 22.90 -4.39 -14.75
N ILE A 146 21.92 -5.30 -14.81
CA ILE A 146 21.90 -6.35 -15.84
C ILE A 146 21.21 -5.83 -17.11
N PRO A 147 21.62 -6.31 -18.30
CA PRO A 147 21.10 -5.84 -19.60
C PRO A 147 19.58 -5.94 -19.77
N SER A 148 18.89 -6.72 -18.92
CA SER A 148 17.43 -6.86 -18.90
C SER A 148 16.70 -5.78 -18.08
N GLY A 149 17.36 -4.67 -17.73
CA GLY A 149 16.75 -3.52 -17.04
C GLY A 149 16.49 -3.71 -15.54
N GLY A 150 17.17 -4.67 -14.90
CA GLY A 150 17.04 -4.94 -13.46
C GLY A 150 18.34 -4.67 -12.69
N TRP A 151 18.23 -4.40 -11.40
CA TRP A 151 19.37 -4.34 -10.49
C TRP A 151 19.52 -5.70 -9.81
N ARG A 152 20.75 -6.25 -9.74
CA ARG A 152 21.03 -7.46 -8.97
C ARG A 152 22.27 -7.30 -8.11
N SER A 153 22.22 -7.88 -6.92
CA SER A 153 23.38 -8.09 -6.05
C SER A 153 24.28 -9.21 -6.57
N THR A 154 25.60 -8.99 -6.56
CA THR A 154 26.63 -10.00 -6.87
C THR A 154 26.79 -11.08 -5.79
N ALA A 155 26.20 -10.90 -4.59
CA ALA A 155 26.34 -11.85 -3.49
C ALA A 155 25.59 -13.19 -3.71
N ARG A 156 24.62 -13.26 -4.63
CA ARG A 156 23.86 -14.48 -4.92
C ARG A 156 24.45 -15.34 -6.05
N ALA A 157 25.72 -15.18 -6.40
CA ALA A 157 26.36 -16.05 -7.39
C ALA A 157 26.85 -17.40 -6.82
N HIS A 158 26.88 -17.64 -5.50
CA HIS A 158 27.57 -18.81 -4.91
C HIS A 158 26.78 -19.57 -3.81
N ALA A 159 25.45 -19.48 -3.78
CA ALA A 159 24.62 -20.28 -2.87
C ALA A 159 23.81 -21.36 -3.60
N ARG A 160 24.47 -22.10 -4.51
CA ARG A 160 24.05 -23.43 -4.96
C ARG A 160 25.29 -24.28 -5.17
N ALA A 161 25.64 -25.03 -4.13
CA ALA A 161 26.37 -26.29 -4.19
C ALA A 161 25.65 -27.24 -3.23
#